data_AF-A0A966IXT3-F1
#
_entry.id   AF-A0A966IXT3-F1
#
_cell.length_a   1.000
_cell.length_b   1.000
_cell.length_c   1.000
_cell.angle_alpha   90.00
_cell.angle_beta   90.00
_cell.angle_gamma   90.00
#
_symmetry.space_group_name_H-M   'P 1'
#
loop_
_entity.id
_entity.type
_entity.pdbx_description
1 polymer ?
#
loop_
_entity_poly.entity_id
_entity_poly.type
_entity_poly.pdbx_seq_one_letter_code
_entity_poly.pdbx_strand_id
1 'polypeptide(L)'
;MPTQPRSTFAEVAYTNGYEFTEGSGYTLPEYPFVIPPELAQGTIGRHEIVIVGGGITGLTLACGLAARGVRAVLLDEDNTVGVKGASSRGICYTQKSLEIFQRLGIYERIA
;
A
#
# COMPACT_ATOMS: atom_id res chain seq x y z
N MET A 1 14.25 -35.69 -7.38
CA MET A 1 14.66 -34.34 -6.92
C MET A 1 13.52 -33.40 -7.28
N PRO A 2 12.77 -32.81 -6.34
CA PRO A 2 11.64 -31.96 -6.69
C PRO A 2 12.16 -30.67 -7.32
N THR A 3 11.74 -30.39 -8.55
CA THR A 3 12.04 -29.18 -9.31
C THR A 3 11.40 -27.98 -8.62
N GLN A 4 12.23 -27.12 -8.04
CA GLN A 4 11.82 -25.84 -7.48
C GLN A 4 11.17 -25.01 -8.61
N PRO A 5 9.93 -24.49 -8.46
CA PRO A 5 9.33 -23.65 -9.48
C PRO A 5 10.19 -22.41 -9.68
N ARG A 6 10.77 -22.30 -10.88
CA ARG A 6 11.63 -21.20 -11.29
C ARG A 6 10.78 -19.93 -11.29
N SER A 7 11.06 -19.02 -10.36
CA SER A 7 10.44 -17.69 -10.33
C SER A 7 10.64 -17.03 -11.70
N THR A 8 9.55 -16.70 -12.38
CA THR A 8 9.57 -15.89 -13.62
C THR A 8 9.78 -14.41 -13.33
N PHE A 9 9.79 -14.01 -12.05
CA PHE A 9 10.00 -12.64 -11.65
C PHE A 9 11.50 -12.32 -11.59
N ALA A 10 11.89 -11.23 -12.24
CA ALA A 10 13.24 -10.70 -12.11
C ALA A 10 13.46 -10.29 -10.64
N GLU A 11 14.63 -10.64 -10.10
CA GLU A 11 15.06 -10.13 -8.81
C GLU A 11 15.34 -8.63 -8.98
N VAL A 12 14.51 -7.79 -8.37
CA VAL A 12 14.69 -6.34 -8.42
C VAL A 12 15.52 -5.94 -7.21
N ALA A 13 16.60 -5.19 -7.45
CA ALA A 13 17.42 -4.64 -6.38
C ALA A 13 16.54 -3.72 -5.51
N TYR A 14 16.48 -4.03 -4.22
CA TYR A 14 15.79 -3.18 -3.24
C TYR A 14 16.41 -1.78 -3.29
N THR A 15 15.64 -0.82 -3.77
CA THR A 15 16.09 0.57 -3.93
C THR A 15 15.41 1.41 -2.87
N ASN A 16 16.03 1.51 -1.69
CA ASN A 16 15.66 2.55 -0.73
C ASN A 16 16.13 3.91 -1.23
N GLY A 17 15.46 4.44 -2.26
CA GLY A 17 15.74 5.76 -2.84
C GLY A 17 15.34 6.95 -1.95
N TYR A 18 14.96 6.70 -0.69
CA TYR A 18 14.27 7.63 0.19
C TYR A 18 15.01 7.92 1.50
N GLU A 19 16.32 7.67 1.57
CA GLU A 19 17.16 7.91 2.76
C GLU A 19 17.36 9.40 3.11
N PHE A 20 16.93 10.33 2.28
CA PHE A 20 17.24 11.75 2.46
C PHE A 20 16.12 12.51 3.18
N THR A 21 16.00 12.36 4.49
CA THR A 21 15.37 13.43 5.32
C THR A 21 15.78 13.28 6.78
N GLU A 22 16.98 13.79 7.09
CA GLU A 22 17.33 14.16 8.47
C GLU A 22 16.51 15.41 8.84
N GLY A 23 15.57 15.27 9.78
CA GLY A 23 14.77 16.39 10.28
C GLY A 23 13.81 15.97 11.41
N SER A 24 13.35 16.92 12.22
CA SER A 24 12.37 16.72 13.31
C SER A 24 10.93 16.55 12.77
N GLY A 25 10.77 15.80 11.68
CA GLY A 25 9.51 15.62 10.97
C GLY A 25 8.50 14.76 11.75
N TYR A 26 7.27 14.72 11.26
CA TYR A 26 6.22 13.85 11.78
C TYR A 26 6.66 12.38 11.70
N THR A 27 6.58 11.65 12.82
CA THR A 27 6.90 10.22 12.84
C THR A 27 5.79 9.42 12.17
N LEU A 28 6.10 8.82 11.03
CA LEU A 28 5.16 7.96 10.34
C LEU A 28 4.94 6.65 11.10
N PRO A 29 3.70 6.12 11.13
CA PRO A 29 3.45 4.79 11.69
C PRO A 29 4.15 3.74 10.84
N GLU A 30 4.78 2.75 11.51
CA GLU A 30 5.29 1.56 10.85
C GLU A 30 4.31 0.40 11.01
N TYR A 31 4.07 -0.30 9.90
CA TYR A 31 3.22 -1.48 9.83
C TYR A 31 4.13 -2.70 9.68
N PRO A 32 4.28 -3.55 10.72
CA PRO A 32 5.19 -4.67 10.65
C PRO A 32 4.75 -5.63 9.55
N PHE A 33 5.73 -6.13 8.78
CA PHE A 33 5.47 -7.16 7.79
C PHE A 33 4.93 -8.41 8.48
N VAL A 34 3.72 -8.82 8.09
CA VAL A 34 3.14 -10.08 8.50
C VAL A 34 3.26 -11.05 7.33
N ILE A 35 3.98 -12.15 7.54
CA ILE A 35 4.19 -13.15 6.50
C ILE A 35 2.82 -13.71 6.09
N PRO A 36 2.41 -13.51 4.83
CA PRO A 36 1.15 -14.05 4.36
C PRO A 36 1.24 -15.58 4.16
N PRO A 37 0.14 -16.32 4.34
CA PRO A 37 0.14 -17.79 4.30
C PRO A 37 0.76 -18.38 3.03
N GLU A 38 0.56 -17.76 1.88
CA GLU A 38 1.11 -18.17 0.59
C GLU A 38 2.65 -18.18 0.58
N LEU A 39 3.28 -17.20 1.23
CA LEU A 39 4.74 -17.15 1.36
C LEU A 39 5.24 -18.14 2.41
N ALA A 40 4.51 -18.30 3.52
CA ALA A 40 4.88 -19.25 4.57
C ALA A 40 4.80 -20.72 4.09
N GLN A 41 3.82 -21.04 3.24
CA GLN A 41 3.57 -22.40 2.75
C GLN A 41 4.29 -22.69 1.41
N GLY A 42 4.87 -21.68 0.77
CA GLY A 42 5.51 -21.82 -0.54
C GLY A 42 4.52 -22.15 -1.66
N THR A 43 3.26 -21.74 -1.52
CA THR A 43 2.18 -22.00 -2.48
C THR A 43 1.79 -20.73 -3.21
N ILE A 44 1.46 -20.82 -4.50
CA ILE A 44 0.98 -19.65 -5.25
C ILE A 44 -0.48 -19.37 -4.89
N GLY A 45 -0.72 -18.27 -4.17
CA GLY A 45 -2.06 -17.72 -3.93
C GLY A 45 -2.64 -17.08 -5.21
N ARG A 46 -3.95 -17.25 -5.44
CA ARG A 46 -4.69 -16.54 -6.49
C ARG A 46 -5.67 -15.57 -5.85
N HIS A 47 -5.62 -14.31 -6.28
CA HIS A 47 -6.52 -13.25 -5.85
C HIS A 47 -7.22 -12.65 -7.06
N GLU A 48 -8.53 -12.43 -6.92
CA GLU A 48 -9.36 -11.81 -7.98
C GLU A 48 -8.88 -10.39 -8.32
N ILE A 49 -8.45 -9.65 -7.30
CA ILE A 49 -7.97 -8.27 -7.43
C ILE A 49 -6.68 -8.12 -6.62
N VAL A 50 -5.65 -7.62 -7.29
CA VAL A 50 -4.39 -7.19 -6.67
C VAL A 50 -4.18 -5.72 -7.01
N ILE A 51 -3.98 -4.90 -5.99
CA ILE A 51 -3.68 -3.47 -6.08
C ILE A 51 -2.19 -3.31 -5.77
N VAL A 52 -1.45 -2.68 -6.67
CA VAL A 52 -0.01 -2.40 -6.47
C VAL A 52 0.15 -0.91 -6.22
N GLY A 53 0.65 -0.55 -5.04
CA GLY A 53 0.82 0.81 -4.55
C GLY A 53 -0.25 1.22 -3.53
N GLY A 54 0.17 1.45 -2.31
CA GLY A 54 -0.55 2.00 -1.14
C GLY A 54 -0.54 3.52 -1.05
N GLY A 55 -0.30 4.21 -2.17
CA GLY A 55 -0.58 5.64 -2.28
C GLY A 55 -2.08 5.95 -2.17
N ILE A 56 -2.43 7.23 -2.15
CA ILE A 56 -3.82 7.69 -1.97
C ILE A 56 -4.80 7.04 -2.94
N THR A 57 -4.42 6.88 -4.20
CA THR A 57 -5.27 6.25 -5.23
C THR A 57 -5.53 4.78 -4.93
N GLY A 58 -4.50 4.01 -4.59
CA GLY A 58 -4.61 2.57 -4.32
C GLY A 58 -5.40 2.30 -3.05
N LEU A 59 -5.14 3.05 -1.98
CA LEU A 59 -5.91 2.97 -0.73
C LEU A 59 -7.37 3.38 -0.94
N THR A 60 -7.64 4.42 -1.72
CA THR A 60 -9.01 4.84 -2.05
C THR A 60 -9.76 3.72 -2.78
N LEU A 61 -9.10 3.05 -3.74
CA LEU A 61 -9.67 1.89 -4.44
C LEU A 61 -9.94 0.73 -3.47
N ALA A 62 -8.96 0.40 -2.62
CA ALA A 62 -9.09 -0.67 -1.63
C ALA A 62 -10.27 -0.43 -0.68
N CYS A 63 -10.41 0.79 -0.13
CA CYS A 63 -11.57 1.17 0.69
C CYS A 63 -12.88 1.04 -0.09
N GLY A 64 -12.91 1.47 -1.36
CA GLY A 64 -14.09 1.35 -2.21
C GLY A 64 -14.51 -0.10 -2.47
N LEU A 65 -13.55 -1.02 -2.67
CA LEU A 65 -13.83 -2.44 -2.84
C LEU A 65 -14.31 -3.07 -1.53
N ALA A 66 -13.67 -2.76 -0.42
CA ALA A 66 -14.06 -3.22 0.91
C ALA A 66 -15.48 -2.79 1.28
N ALA A 67 -15.85 -1.52 1.02
CA ALA A 67 -17.20 -1.00 1.25
C ALA A 67 -18.29 -1.72 0.42
N ARG A 68 -17.91 -2.41 -0.66
CA ARG A 68 -18.79 -3.22 -1.52
C ARG A 68 -18.70 -4.72 -1.24
N GLY A 69 -17.95 -5.13 -0.22
CA GLY A 69 -17.72 -6.55 0.10
C GLY A 69 -16.84 -7.29 -0.91
N VAL A 70 -16.09 -6.56 -1.75
CA VAL A 70 -15.18 -7.16 -2.73
C VAL A 70 -13.81 -7.34 -2.11
N ARG A 71 -13.29 -8.56 -2.14
CA ARG A 71 -11.95 -8.89 -1.62
C ARG A 71 -10.88 -8.43 -2.59
N ALA A 72 -9.85 -7.77 -2.06
CA ALA A 72 -8.66 -7.39 -2.80
C ALA A 72 -7.43 -7.53 -1.89
N VAL A 73 -6.27 -7.78 -2.51
CA VAL A 73 -4.97 -7.67 -1.85
C VAL A 73 -4.30 -6.39 -2.31
N LEU A 74 -3.79 -5.60 -1.37
CA LEU A 74 -2.98 -4.43 -1.68
C LEU A 74 -1.53 -4.73 -1.30
N LEU A 75 -0.62 -4.44 -2.21
CA LEU A 75 0.82 -4.57 -2.04
C LEU A 75 1.45 -3.18 -2.12
N ASP A 76 2.32 -2.88 -1.17
CA ASP A 76 3.19 -1.71 -1.20
C ASP A 76 4.62 -2.18 -0.91
N GLU A 77 5.61 -1.46 -1.44
CA GLU A 77 7.02 -1.75 -1.19
C GLU A 77 7.48 -1.25 0.18
N ASP A 78 6.79 -0.26 0.73
CA ASP A 78 7.07 0.36 2.01
C ASP A 78 6.19 -0.19 3.13
N ASN A 79 6.73 -0.17 4.35
CA ASN A 79 6.04 -0.52 5.58
C ASN A 79 5.47 0.70 6.32
N THR A 80 5.32 1.82 5.62
CA THR A 80 4.86 3.11 6.14
C THR A 80 4.04 3.83 5.07
N VAL A 81 3.20 4.79 5.48
CA VAL A 81 2.39 5.59 4.55
C VAL A 81 3.04 6.96 4.37
N GLY A 82 3.95 7.06 3.40
CA GLY A 82 4.70 8.26 3.09
C GLY A 82 6.17 7.97 2.83
N VAL A 83 6.93 8.98 2.41
CA VAL A 83 8.38 8.86 2.25
C VAL A 83 9.01 9.04 3.63
N LYS A 84 9.83 8.10 4.11
CA LYS A 84 10.49 8.20 5.43
C LYS A 84 11.22 9.54 5.53
N GLY A 85 10.76 10.36 6.50
CA GLY A 85 11.20 11.72 6.84
C GLY A 85 10.68 12.86 5.95
N ALA A 86 9.87 12.59 4.92
CA ALA A 86 9.09 13.63 4.24
C ALA A 86 7.70 13.80 4.87
N SER A 87 7.19 15.04 4.87
CA SER A 87 5.78 15.34 5.18
C SER A 87 4.84 14.84 4.07
N SER A 88 3.52 14.81 4.35
CA SER A 88 2.49 14.50 3.35
C SER A 88 2.72 15.23 2.03
N ARG A 89 2.63 14.49 0.91
CA ARG A 89 2.65 15.06 -0.45
C ARG A 89 1.25 15.40 -0.99
N GLY A 90 0.20 15.05 -0.24
CA GLY A 90 -1.17 15.48 -0.52
C GLY A 90 -1.39 16.87 0.04
N ILE A 91 -1.61 17.86 -0.82
CA ILE A 91 -1.77 19.27 -0.43
C ILE A 91 -3.17 19.77 -0.78
N CYS A 92 -3.55 19.65 -2.05
CA CYS A 92 -4.83 20.14 -2.54
C CYS A 92 -5.66 18.98 -3.10
N TYR A 93 -6.90 18.86 -2.63
CA TYR A 93 -7.87 17.89 -3.13
C TYR A 93 -8.99 18.62 -3.86
N THR A 94 -9.41 18.07 -5.00
CA THR A 94 -10.60 18.58 -5.70
C THR A 94 -11.85 18.31 -4.88
N GLN A 95 -12.90 19.13 -5.05
CA GLN A 95 -14.19 18.87 -4.41
C GLN A 95 -14.68 17.45 -4.68
N LYS A 96 -14.51 16.95 -5.91
CA LYS A 96 -14.91 15.59 -6.28
C LYS A 96 -14.19 14.52 -5.46
N SER A 97 -12.90 14.70 -5.21
CA SER A 97 -12.12 13.80 -4.35
C SER A 97 -12.64 13.81 -2.91
N LEU A 98 -12.95 14.99 -2.37
CA LEU A 98 -13.51 15.12 -1.03
C LEU A 98 -14.90 14.46 -0.90
N GLU A 99 -15.76 14.57 -1.92
CA GLU A 99 -17.04 13.85 -1.97
C GLU A 99 -16.86 12.32 -1.99
N ILE A 100 -15.80 11.83 -2.66
CA ILE A 100 -15.45 10.40 -2.65
C ILE A 100 -15.04 9.99 -1.24
N PHE A 101 -14.16 10.75 -0.58
CA PHE A 101 -13.73 10.50 0.79
C PHE A 101 -14.88 10.54 1.80
N GLN A 102 -15.86 11.43 1.58
CA GLN A 102 -17.07 11.49 2.39
C GLN A 102 -17.90 10.21 2.26
N ARG A 103 -18.06 9.70 1.03
CA ARG A 103 -18.76 8.42 0.79
C ARG A 103 -18.03 7.22 1.37
N LEU A 104 -16.70 7.31 1.49
CA LEU A 104 -15.87 6.30 2.14
C LEU A 104 -15.81 6.47 3.68
N GLY A 105 -16.40 7.53 4.23
CA GLY A 105 -16.43 7.79 5.68
C GLY A 105 -15.11 8.31 6.27
N ILE A 106 -14.18 8.81 5.45
CA ILE A 106 -12.85 9.25 5.88
C ILE A 106 -12.62 10.76 5.73
N TYR A 107 -13.60 11.50 5.20
CA TYR A 107 -13.49 12.95 4.95
C TYR A 107 -13.08 13.76 6.19
N GLU A 108 -13.71 13.52 7.34
CA GLU A 108 -13.43 14.23 8.60
C GLU A 108 -11.99 14.03 9.11
N ARG A 109 -11.27 13.03 8.59
CA ARG A 109 -9.85 12.80 8.91
C ARG A 109 -8.90 13.52 7.94
N ILE A 110 -9.42 14.05 6.84
CA ILE A 110 -8.67 14.67 5.74
C ILE A 110 -8.89 16.18 5.70
N ALA A 111 -10.09 16.66 6.02
CA ALA A 111 -10.51 18.06 5.93
C ALA A 111 -10.10 18.91 7.14
#